data_AF-A0A4R7FP60-F1
#
_entry.id   AF-A0A4R7FP60-F1
#
_cell.length_a   1.000
_cell.length_b   1.000
_cell.length_c   1.000
_cell.angle_alpha   90.00
_cell.angle_beta   90.00
_cell.angle_gamma   90.00
#
_symmetry.space_group_name_H-M   'P 1'
#
loop_
_entity.id
_entity.type
_entity.pdbx_description
1 polymer ?
#
loop_
_entity_poly.entity_id
_entity_poly.type
_entity_poly.pdbx_seq_one_letter_code
_entity_poly.pdbx_strand_id
1 'polypeptide(L)'
;MAWDPPREAIEVSTRIFEEELAPPSLEGFMLGIDRSMAAPVEGDLYDDALNDLVRLVDEYRFEVATAALYIEALGRELALLNETSRTAAHLGISPKAMAFLSSNVSTYTPPHVLLESPETRIPATRLLGGWWAGQLIDSALLRGLSSLDRVATMLALRDGSTLDANRLPVFRRDSLKKLRRWRGQAEWDRLRGLLNHPLFDYVKQYRDGFVHRRREPIELHGEHVAVWRGEDGKSGIYRGMDPGMQLGLAVEFFRLVLSPAVEAAGALIGAISPPLE
;
A
#
# COMPACT_ATOMS: atom_id res chain seq x y z
N MET A 1 -0.86 15.60 -26.63
CA MET A 1 0.42 16.18 -26.12
C MET A 1 0.76 15.42 -24.84
N ALA A 2 2.00 15.01 -24.60
CA ALA A 2 2.34 14.28 -23.37
C ALA A 2 2.31 15.23 -22.17
N TRP A 3 1.72 14.79 -21.05
CA TRP A 3 1.68 15.55 -19.80
C TRP A 3 3.09 15.80 -19.26
N ASP A 4 3.39 17.04 -18.88
CA ASP A 4 4.67 17.47 -18.32
C ASP A 4 4.45 18.05 -16.91
N PRO A 5 4.77 17.30 -15.84
CA PRO A 5 4.50 17.74 -14.47
C PRO A 5 5.42 18.91 -14.07
N PRO A 6 4.96 19.83 -13.18
CA PRO A 6 5.79 20.90 -12.68
C PRO A 6 7.06 20.38 -12.00
N ARG A 7 8.15 21.14 -12.13
CA ARG A 7 9.45 20.80 -11.49
C ARG A 7 9.33 20.53 -9.99
N GLU A 8 8.52 21.31 -9.29
CA GLU A 8 8.27 21.16 -7.85
C GLU A 8 7.68 19.77 -7.53
N ALA A 9 6.75 19.29 -8.36
CA ALA A 9 6.15 17.96 -8.20
C ALA A 9 7.17 16.83 -8.45
N ILE A 10 8.07 17.01 -9.41
CA ILE A 10 9.18 16.08 -9.66
C ILE A 10 10.11 16.06 -8.45
N GLU A 11 10.49 17.21 -7.90
CA GLU A 11 11.37 17.30 -6.74
C GLU A 11 10.75 16.65 -5.49
N VAL A 12 9.45 16.82 -5.25
CA VAL A 12 8.72 16.16 -4.15
C VAL A 12 8.68 14.64 -4.35
N SER A 13 8.35 14.17 -5.56
CA SER A 13 8.32 12.74 -5.90
C SER A 13 9.70 12.09 -5.72
N THR A 14 10.76 12.73 -6.21
CA THR A 14 12.14 12.25 -6.06
C THR A 14 12.53 12.18 -4.59
N ARG A 15 12.26 13.22 -3.80
CA ARG A 15 12.55 13.23 -2.36
C ARG A 15 11.84 12.08 -1.64
N ILE A 16 10.57 11.83 -1.95
CA ILE A 16 9.83 10.70 -1.36
C ILE A 16 10.48 9.37 -1.76
N PHE A 17 10.86 9.19 -3.03
CA PHE A 17 11.46 7.95 -3.50
C PHE A 17 12.85 7.64 -2.91
N GLU A 18 13.67 8.68 -2.77
CA GLU A 18 15.08 8.56 -2.34
C GLU A 18 15.23 8.59 -0.81
N GLU A 19 14.46 9.42 -0.12
CA GLU A 19 14.64 9.67 1.32
C GLU A 19 13.59 8.93 2.17
N GLU A 20 12.30 9.16 1.89
CA GLU A 20 11.20 8.64 2.70
C GLU A 20 10.99 7.13 2.48
N LEU A 21 11.27 6.67 1.26
CA LEU A 21 11.09 5.29 0.81
C LEU A 21 12.43 4.64 0.46
N ALA A 22 13.51 5.02 1.14
CA ALA A 22 14.82 4.40 0.95
C ALA A 22 14.71 2.86 1.05
N PRO A 23 15.32 2.10 0.13
CA PRO A 23 15.13 0.65 0.07
C PRO A 23 15.72 -0.01 1.33
N PRO A 24 14.99 -0.93 1.99
CA PRO A 24 15.54 -1.69 3.11
C PRO A 24 16.70 -2.59 2.63
N SER A 25 17.66 -2.88 3.52
CA SER A 25 18.72 -3.83 3.21
C SER A 25 18.17 -5.24 3.03
N LEU A 26 18.58 -5.90 1.95
CA LEU A 26 18.22 -7.29 1.64
C LEU A 26 19.40 -8.27 1.80
N GLU A 27 20.55 -7.79 2.26
CA GLU A 27 21.79 -8.58 2.37
C GLU A 27 21.60 -9.86 3.19
N GLY A 28 20.90 -9.76 4.32
CA GLY A 28 20.64 -10.90 5.19
C GLY A 28 19.82 -12.02 4.51
N PHE A 29 18.93 -11.68 3.57
CA PHE A 29 18.17 -12.69 2.82
C PHE A 29 19.03 -13.38 1.76
N MET A 30 19.96 -12.66 1.13
CA MET A 30 20.91 -13.24 0.16
C MET A 30 21.85 -14.25 0.83
N LEU A 31 22.30 -13.96 2.06
CA LEU A 31 23.08 -14.91 2.87
C LEU A 31 22.26 -16.14 3.26
N GLY A 32 20.93 -16.04 3.26
CA GLY A 32 20.01 -17.12 3.56
C GLY A 32 19.89 -18.20 2.48
N ILE A 33 20.45 -17.99 1.29
CA ILE A 33 20.44 -18.97 0.21
C ILE A 33 21.33 -20.14 0.60
N ASP A 34 20.72 -21.21 1.09
CA ASP A 34 21.41 -22.44 1.46
C ASP A 34 21.18 -23.49 0.39
N ARG A 35 22.20 -23.70 -0.44
CA ARG A 35 22.20 -24.71 -1.52
C ARG A 35 22.13 -26.15 -1.00
N SER A 36 22.19 -26.34 0.33
CA SER A 36 22.00 -27.63 0.99
C SER A 36 20.59 -27.86 1.53
N MET A 37 19.64 -26.91 1.33
CA MET A 37 18.22 -27.14 1.66
C MET A 37 17.74 -28.45 1.03
N ALA A 38 17.11 -29.29 1.86
CA ALA A 38 17.01 -30.73 1.69
C ALA A 38 16.21 -31.22 0.45
N ALA A 39 15.62 -30.30 -0.33
CA ALA A 39 15.00 -30.58 -1.61
C ALA A 39 15.22 -29.41 -2.59
N PRO A 40 15.55 -29.67 -3.87
CA PRO A 40 15.72 -28.63 -4.88
C PRO A 40 14.49 -27.71 -5.02
N VAL A 41 13.30 -28.24 -4.75
CA VAL A 41 12.02 -27.49 -4.77
C VAL A 41 11.96 -26.40 -3.69
N GLU A 42 12.57 -26.59 -2.52
CA GLU A 42 12.54 -25.58 -1.44
C GLU A 42 13.54 -24.44 -1.69
N GLY A 43 14.66 -24.73 -2.37
CA GLY A 43 15.62 -23.71 -2.82
C GLY A 43 15.01 -22.79 -3.89
N ASP A 44 14.35 -23.37 -4.89
CA ASP A 44 13.66 -22.60 -5.95
C ASP A 44 12.56 -21.70 -5.35
N LEU A 45 11.80 -22.20 -4.36
CA LEU A 45 10.78 -21.41 -3.66
C LEU A 45 11.34 -20.25 -2.83
N TYR A 46 12.54 -20.40 -2.26
CA TYR A 46 13.19 -19.33 -1.52
C TYR A 46 13.66 -18.22 -2.47
N ASP A 47 14.33 -18.60 -3.56
CA ASP A 47 14.82 -17.66 -4.57
C ASP A 47 13.66 -16.91 -5.26
N ASP A 48 12.57 -17.60 -5.57
CA ASP A 48 11.33 -16.97 -6.09
C ASP A 48 10.76 -15.96 -5.08
N ALA A 49 10.69 -16.33 -3.79
CA ALA A 49 10.19 -15.44 -2.75
C ALA A 49 11.08 -14.20 -2.54
N LEU A 50 12.40 -14.35 -2.68
CA LEU A 50 13.36 -13.24 -2.61
C LEU A 50 13.22 -12.30 -3.81
N ASN A 51 13.16 -12.85 -5.03
CA ASN A 51 12.95 -12.07 -6.25
C ASN A 51 11.61 -11.31 -6.20
N ASP A 52 10.55 -11.97 -5.75
CA ASP A 52 9.26 -11.32 -5.53
C ASP A 52 9.35 -10.21 -4.48
N LEU A 53 10.06 -10.42 -3.37
CA LEU A 53 10.23 -9.40 -2.35
C LEU A 53 10.92 -8.15 -2.92
N VAL A 54 12.02 -8.32 -3.64
CA VAL A 54 12.75 -7.21 -4.30
C VAL A 54 11.80 -6.43 -5.20
N ARG A 55 11.12 -7.15 -6.10
CA ARG A 55 10.19 -6.54 -7.07
C ARG A 55 9.04 -5.81 -6.37
N LEU A 56 8.40 -6.44 -5.38
CA LEU A 56 7.26 -5.85 -4.68
C LEU A 56 7.65 -4.60 -3.88
N VAL A 57 8.84 -4.58 -3.28
CA VAL A 57 9.36 -3.40 -2.57
C VAL A 57 9.65 -2.27 -3.56
N ASP A 58 10.28 -2.54 -4.70
CA ASP A 58 10.55 -1.50 -5.69
C ASP A 58 9.28 -0.99 -6.37
N GLU A 59 8.33 -1.88 -6.68
CA GLU A 59 7.01 -1.49 -7.19
C GLU A 59 6.25 -0.63 -6.17
N TYR A 60 6.29 -0.96 -4.88
CA TYR A 60 5.72 -0.13 -3.82
C TYR A 60 6.31 1.29 -3.86
N ARG A 61 7.64 1.39 -3.88
CA ARG A 61 8.36 2.67 -3.84
C ARG A 61 8.02 3.52 -5.07
N PHE A 62 8.02 2.89 -6.25
CA PHE A 62 7.68 3.54 -7.51
C PHE A 62 6.23 4.05 -7.56
N GLU A 63 5.27 3.22 -7.13
CA GLU A 63 3.85 3.59 -7.12
C GLU A 63 3.57 4.75 -6.16
N VAL A 64 4.16 4.74 -4.96
CA VAL A 64 3.97 5.83 -3.98
C VAL A 64 4.62 7.12 -4.46
N ALA A 65 5.83 7.07 -5.04
CA ALA A 65 6.47 8.25 -5.60
C ALA A 65 5.68 8.83 -6.78
N THR A 66 5.21 7.96 -7.68
CA THR A 66 4.37 8.36 -8.82
C THR A 66 3.04 8.96 -8.34
N ALA A 67 2.42 8.41 -7.29
CA ALA A 67 1.24 9.00 -6.68
C ALA A 67 1.53 10.40 -6.12
N ALA A 68 2.66 10.59 -5.44
CA ALA A 68 3.08 11.89 -4.95
C ALA A 68 3.27 12.93 -6.07
N LEU A 69 3.85 12.52 -7.20
CA LEU A 69 3.98 13.37 -8.40
C LEU A 69 2.61 13.89 -8.86
N TYR A 70 1.61 13.01 -8.97
CA TYR A 70 0.26 13.41 -9.37
C TYR A 70 -0.42 14.31 -8.33
N ILE A 71 -0.26 14.01 -7.04
CA ILE A 71 -0.87 14.79 -5.95
C ILE A 71 -0.31 16.20 -5.93
N GLU A 72 1.02 16.35 -6.01
CA GLU A 72 1.68 17.66 -5.98
C GLU A 72 1.39 18.45 -7.26
N ALA A 73 1.48 17.81 -8.43
CA ALA A 73 1.23 18.47 -9.72
C ALA A 73 -0.20 19.00 -9.86
N LEU A 74 -1.16 18.38 -9.18
CA LEU A 74 -2.58 18.76 -9.20
C LEU A 74 -3.03 19.48 -7.93
N GLY A 75 -2.10 19.89 -7.05
CA GLY A 75 -2.42 20.39 -5.72
C GLY A 75 -3.36 21.59 -5.72
N ARG A 76 -3.25 22.49 -6.70
CA ARG A 76 -4.14 23.66 -6.84
C ARG A 76 -5.55 23.24 -7.24
N GLU A 77 -5.68 22.37 -8.22
CA GLU A 77 -6.95 21.88 -8.75
C GLU A 77 -7.70 21.05 -7.70
N LEU A 78 -6.97 20.23 -6.92
CA LEU A 78 -7.49 19.49 -5.77
C LEU A 78 -7.97 20.45 -4.67
N ALA A 79 -7.17 21.47 -4.32
CA ALA A 79 -7.59 22.46 -3.32
C ALA A 79 -8.89 23.19 -3.71
N LEU A 80 -9.05 23.55 -4.98
CA LEU A 80 -10.25 24.21 -5.52
C LEU A 80 -11.49 23.31 -5.47
N LEU A 81 -11.35 22.01 -5.76
CA LEU A 81 -12.44 21.04 -5.64
C LEU A 81 -12.88 20.85 -4.18
N ASN A 82 -11.90 20.80 -3.27
CA ASN A 82 -12.12 20.70 -1.84
C ASN A 82 -12.88 21.93 -1.31
N GLU A 83 -12.50 23.13 -1.73
CA GLU A 83 -13.16 24.39 -1.35
C GLU A 83 -14.60 24.47 -1.88
N THR A 84 -14.82 24.06 -3.13
CA THR A 84 -16.16 23.98 -3.74
C THR A 84 -17.07 23.05 -2.92
N SER A 85 -16.54 21.90 -2.51
CA SER A 85 -17.27 20.93 -1.68
C SER A 85 -17.62 21.47 -0.29
N ARG A 86 -16.70 22.21 0.35
CA ARG A 86 -16.96 22.88 1.64
C ARG A 86 -18.00 23.98 1.51
N THR A 87 -17.92 24.78 0.46
CA THR A 87 -18.88 25.87 0.19
C THR A 87 -20.30 25.35 0.03
N ALA A 88 -20.47 24.23 -0.68
CA ALA A 88 -21.77 23.58 -0.83
C ALA A 88 -22.36 23.09 0.51
N ALA A 89 -21.52 22.61 1.44
CA ALA A 89 -21.95 22.27 2.79
C ALA A 89 -22.41 23.50 3.58
N HIS A 90 -21.74 24.66 3.42
CA HIS A 90 -22.16 25.92 4.06
C HIS A 90 -23.48 26.47 3.53
N LEU A 91 -23.87 26.12 2.29
CA LEU A 91 -25.18 26.47 1.72
C LEU A 91 -26.34 25.61 2.23
N GLY A 92 -26.10 24.73 3.21
CA GLY A 92 -27.13 23.88 3.82
C GLY A 92 -27.54 22.68 2.96
N ILE A 93 -26.79 22.38 1.89
CA ILE A 93 -27.05 21.20 1.07
C ILE A 93 -26.70 19.96 1.89
N SER A 94 -27.68 19.08 2.11
CA SER A 94 -27.44 17.86 2.88
C SER A 94 -26.35 16.98 2.22
N PRO A 95 -25.52 16.26 2.99
CA PRO A 95 -24.47 15.44 2.38
C PRO A 95 -25.00 14.32 1.47
N LYS A 96 -26.24 13.84 1.69
CA LYS A 96 -26.92 12.90 0.78
C LYS A 96 -27.27 13.55 -0.56
N ALA A 97 -27.74 14.80 -0.53
CA ALA A 97 -28.00 15.57 -1.74
C ALA A 97 -26.68 15.86 -2.49
N MET A 98 -25.60 16.18 -1.77
CA MET A 98 -24.27 16.35 -2.38
C MET A 98 -23.77 15.07 -3.07
N ALA A 99 -23.89 13.92 -2.42
CA ALA A 99 -23.50 12.63 -2.98
C ALA A 99 -24.32 12.26 -4.22
N PHE A 100 -25.63 12.55 -4.20
CA PHE A 100 -26.50 12.34 -5.36
C PHE A 100 -26.18 13.31 -6.50
N LEU A 101 -25.97 14.60 -6.20
CA LEU A 101 -25.66 15.59 -7.22
C LEU A 101 -24.32 15.25 -7.88
N SER A 102 -23.26 14.97 -7.13
CA SER A 102 -21.94 14.67 -7.68
C SER A 102 -21.94 13.47 -8.64
N SER A 103 -22.74 12.42 -8.37
CA SER A 103 -22.89 11.29 -9.30
C SER A 103 -23.62 11.63 -10.60
N ASN A 104 -24.43 12.69 -10.60
CA ASN A 104 -25.27 13.10 -11.74
C ASN A 104 -24.71 14.28 -12.54
N VAL A 105 -23.74 15.04 -12.03
CA VAL A 105 -23.12 16.16 -12.77
C VAL A 105 -21.95 15.74 -13.69
N SER A 106 -21.83 14.45 -14.04
CA SER A 106 -20.66 14.00 -14.80
C SER A 106 -20.67 14.52 -16.23
N THR A 107 -19.73 15.40 -16.55
CA THR A 107 -19.38 15.69 -17.95
C THR A 107 -18.75 14.44 -18.55
N TYR A 108 -19.28 13.94 -19.66
CA TYR A 108 -18.64 12.85 -20.40
C TYR A 108 -17.33 13.38 -21.01
N THR A 109 -16.20 12.79 -20.61
CA THR A 109 -14.89 13.09 -21.20
C THR A 109 -14.46 11.91 -22.09
N PRO A 110 -14.17 12.14 -23.38
CA PRO A 110 -13.70 11.08 -24.26
C PRO A 110 -12.39 10.43 -23.75
N PRO A 111 -12.22 9.10 -23.89
CA PRO A 111 -11.05 8.39 -23.36
C PRO A 111 -9.68 8.90 -23.85
N HIS A 112 -9.60 9.40 -25.09
CA HIS A 112 -8.35 9.93 -25.64
C HIS A 112 -7.90 11.23 -24.94
N VAL A 113 -8.83 11.99 -24.36
CA VAL A 113 -8.52 13.22 -23.60
C VAL A 113 -8.03 12.88 -22.20
N LEU A 114 -8.54 11.79 -21.61
CA LEU A 114 -8.13 11.33 -20.28
C LEU A 114 -6.65 10.96 -20.22
N LEU A 115 -6.08 10.44 -21.31
CA LEU A 115 -4.68 10.02 -21.36
C LEU A 115 -3.69 11.19 -21.45
N GLU A 116 -4.15 12.37 -21.86
CA GLU A 116 -3.27 13.53 -22.11
C GLU A 116 -3.34 14.59 -21.00
N SER A 117 -4.40 14.59 -20.20
CA SER A 117 -4.70 15.66 -19.23
C SER A 117 -5.14 15.08 -17.88
N PRO A 118 -4.22 14.81 -16.94
CA PRO A 118 -4.54 14.33 -15.59
C PRO A 118 -5.44 15.27 -14.76
N GLU A 119 -5.47 16.55 -15.08
CA GLU A 119 -6.36 17.58 -14.53
C GLU A 119 -7.82 17.45 -15.00
N THR A 120 -8.09 16.53 -15.93
CA THR A 120 -9.44 16.31 -16.45
C THR A 120 -10.39 15.84 -15.35
N ARG A 121 -11.55 16.48 -15.28
CA ARG A 121 -12.62 16.06 -14.39
C ARG A 121 -13.29 14.78 -14.90
N ILE A 122 -13.47 13.82 -14.01
CA ILE A 122 -14.19 12.56 -14.24
C ILE A 122 -15.44 12.52 -13.34
N PRO A 123 -16.39 11.59 -13.56
CA PRO A 123 -17.63 11.49 -12.79
C PRO A 123 -17.40 11.53 -11.27
N ALA A 124 -18.38 12.05 -10.52
CA ALA A 124 -18.25 12.38 -9.10
C ALA A 124 -17.24 13.50 -8.81
N THR A 125 -17.10 14.45 -9.75
CA THR A 125 -16.28 15.68 -9.61
C THR A 125 -14.83 15.40 -9.17
N ARG A 126 -14.26 14.29 -9.61
CA ARG A 126 -12.87 13.90 -9.30
C ARG A 126 -11.93 14.42 -10.38
N LEU A 127 -10.65 14.62 -10.05
CA LEU A 127 -9.59 14.72 -11.05
C LEU A 127 -9.08 13.32 -11.38
N LEU A 128 -8.80 13.08 -12.66
CA LEU A 128 -8.31 11.80 -13.11
C LEU A 128 -6.95 11.45 -12.47
N GLY A 129 -6.00 12.39 -12.42
CA GLY A 129 -4.69 12.17 -11.80
C GLY A 129 -4.77 11.96 -10.30
N GLY A 130 -5.64 12.67 -9.59
CA GLY A 130 -5.90 12.42 -8.16
C GLY A 130 -6.53 11.04 -7.91
N TRP A 131 -7.44 10.61 -8.79
CA TRP A 131 -8.01 9.26 -8.74
C TRP A 131 -6.95 8.18 -9.04
N TRP A 132 -6.08 8.38 -10.04
CA TRP A 132 -4.96 7.49 -10.33
C TRP A 132 -3.96 7.41 -9.19
N ALA A 133 -3.62 8.54 -8.57
CA ALA A 133 -2.75 8.57 -7.40
C ALA A 133 -3.31 7.69 -6.27
N GLY A 134 -4.61 7.80 -6.00
CA GLY A 134 -5.28 6.94 -5.02
C GLY A 134 -5.22 5.45 -5.37
N GLN A 135 -5.42 5.09 -6.65
CA GLN A 135 -5.29 3.70 -7.11
C GLN A 135 -3.86 3.17 -6.98
N LEU A 136 -2.85 3.98 -7.29
CA LEU A 136 -1.44 3.64 -7.10
C LEU A 136 -1.12 3.39 -5.63
N ILE A 137 -1.64 4.23 -4.73
CA ILE A 137 -1.46 4.07 -3.28
C ILE A 137 -2.10 2.77 -2.77
N ASP A 138 -3.33 2.45 -3.19
CA ASP A 138 -3.95 1.18 -2.82
C ASP A 138 -3.10 0.00 -3.27
N SER A 139 -2.69 0.05 -4.53
CA SER A 139 -1.88 -1.00 -5.15
C SER A 139 -0.55 -1.17 -4.41
N ALA A 140 0.06 -0.06 -3.97
CA ALA A 140 1.26 -0.08 -3.14
C ALA A 140 0.99 -0.73 -1.79
N LEU A 141 -0.04 -0.31 -1.06
CA LEU A 141 -0.40 -0.89 0.25
C LEU A 141 -0.64 -2.42 0.16
N LEU A 142 -1.30 -2.88 -0.91
CA LEU A 142 -1.48 -4.31 -1.19
C LEU A 142 -0.16 -5.03 -1.46
N ARG A 143 0.73 -4.42 -2.24
CA ARG A 143 2.07 -4.96 -2.49
C ARG A 143 2.91 -5.00 -1.22
N GLY A 144 2.83 -3.98 -0.37
CA GLY A 144 3.54 -3.94 0.90
C GLY A 144 3.11 -5.08 1.84
N LEU A 145 1.82 -5.39 1.91
CA LEU A 145 1.34 -6.59 2.61
C LEU A 145 1.87 -7.88 1.96
N SER A 146 1.92 -7.93 0.64
CA SER A 146 2.42 -9.09 -0.10
C SER A 146 3.93 -9.30 0.10
N SER A 147 4.71 -8.22 0.23
CA SER A 147 6.13 -8.26 0.61
C SER A 147 6.31 -8.90 1.99
N LEU A 148 5.48 -8.52 2.96
CA LEU A 148 5.50 -9.14 4.28
C LEU A 148 5.15 -10.64 4.21
N ASP A 149 4.25 -11.05 3.32
CA ASP A 149 4.00 -12.48 3.09
C ASP A 149 5.24 -13.21 2.56
N ARG A 150 5.99 -12.61 1.63
CA ARG A 150 7.27 -13.18 1.15
C ARG A 150 8.30 -13.31 2.28
N VAL A 151 8.36 -12.31 3.17
CA VAL A 151 9.20 -12.37 4.38
C VAL A 151 8.83 -13.55 5.27
N ALA A 152 7.53 -13.76 5.55
CA ALA A 152 7.09 -14.92 6.33
C ALA A 152 7.40 -16.25 5.64
N THR A 153 7.26 -16.31 4.31
CA THR A 153 7.62 -17.48 3.50
C THR A 153 9.09 -17.84 3.68
N MET A 154 9.99 -16.88 3.50
CA MET A 154 11.44 -17.11 3.66
C MET A 154 11.81 -17.52 5.09
N LEU A 155 11.22 -16.90 6.11
CA LEU A 155 11.44 -17.29 7.51
C LEU A 155 10.96 -18.72 7.81
N ALA A 156 9.86 -19.16 7.19
CA ALA A 156 9.34 -20.51 7.35
C ALA A 156 10.21 -21.56 6.64
N LEU A 157 10.65 -21.26 5.42
CA LEU A 157 11.59 -22.12 4.68
C LEU A 157 12.89 -22.31 5.47
N ARG A 158 13.45 -21.23 6.04
CA ARG A 158 14.66 -21.32 6.89
C ARG A 158 14.42 -21.98 8.25
N ASP A 159 13.19 -21.98 8.77
CA ASP A 159 12.80 -22.74 9.96
C ASP A 159 12.59 -24.25 9.66
N GLY A 160 12.52 -24.64 8.38
CA GLY A 160 12.13 -26.00 7.95
C GLY A 160 10.64 -26.28 8.16
N SER A 161 9.83 -25.22 8.28
CA SER A 161 8.39 -25.31 8.49
C SER A 161 7.66 -25.52 7.16
N THR A 162 6.64 -26.38 7.15
CA THR A 162 5.78 -26.57 5.97
C THR A 162 4.86 -25.37 5.76
N LEU A 163 4.91 -24.81 4.55
CA LEU A 163 4.03 -23.72 4.12
C LEU A 163 2.65 -24.29 3.76
N ASP A 164 1.60 -23.76 4.40
CA ASP A 164 0.22 -24.05 4.00
C ASP A 164 -0.19 -23.09 2.88
N ALA A 165 -0.09 -23.55 1.63
CA ALA A 165 -0.43 -22.77 0.44
C ALA A 165 -1.88 -22.25 0.42
N ASN A 166 -2.78 -22.85 1.20
CA ASN A 166 -4.19 -22.46 1.26
C ASN A 166 -4.46 -21.35 2.30
N ARG A 167 -3.44 -20.89 3.05
CA ARG A 167 -3.57 -19.84 4.08
C ARG A 167 -2.84 -18.56 3.70
N LEU A 168 -3.32 -17.91 2.65
CA LEU A 168 -2.97 -16.51 2.39
C LEU A 168 -3.82 -15.57 3.27
N PRO A 169 -3.23 -14.48 3.82
CA PRO A 169 -1.82 -14.13 3.95
C PRO A 169 -1.04 -14.98 4.97
N VAL A 170 0.26 -15.13 4.74
CA VAL A 170 1.21 -15.89 5.57
C VAL A 170 1.79 -15.02 6.70
N PHE A 171 1.91 -13.70 6.54
CA PHE A 171 2.37 -12.76 7.58
C PHE A 171 1.25 -12.44 8.59
N ARG A 172 0.84 -13.46 9.35
CA ARG A 172 -0.15 -13.38 10.42
C ARG A 172 0.46 -13.84 11.73
N ARG A 173 -0.02 -13.29 12.86
CA ARG A 173 0.38 -13.73 14.21
C ARG A 173 0.38 -15.25 14.35
N ASP A 174 -0.67 -15.93 13.89
CA ASP A 174 -0.80 -17.38 14.06
C ASP A 174 0.14 -18.19 13.19
N SER A 175 0.51 -17.68 12.01
CA SER A 175 1.53 -18.30 11.16
C SER A 175 2.92 -18.12 11.78
N LEU A 176 3.26 -16.90 12.22
CA LEU A 176 4.56 -16.62 12.84
C LEU A 176 4.75 -17.36 14.18
N LYS A 177 3.68 -17.56 14.97
CA LYS A 177 3.75 -18.36 16.22
C LYS A 177 4.28 -19.78 16.02
N LYS A 178 4.12 -20.35 14.81
CA LYS A 178 4.58 -21.70 14.47
C LYS A 178 6.09 -21.77 14.29
N LEU A 179 6.74 -20.65 13.95
CA LEU A 179 8.18 -20.57 13.72
C LEU A 179 8.92 -20.53 15.06
N ARG A 180 9.30 -21.70 15.59
CA ARG A 180 9.82 -21.83 16.95
C ARG A 180 11.32 -21.52 17.04
N ARG A 181 12.09 -21.72 15.96
CA ARG A 181 13.55 -21.52 15.93
C ARG A 181 13.99 -20.09 16.26
N TRP A 182 13.16 -19.11 15.94
CA TRP A 182 13.48 -17.69 16.09
C TRP A 182 13.21 -17.12 17.50
N ARG A 183 12.57 -17.90 18.39
CA ARG A 183 12.18 -17.42 19.72
C ARG A 183 13.41 -17.06 20.56
N GLY A 184 13.35 -15.90 21.22
CA GLY A 184 14.42 -15.38 22.07
C GLY A 184 15.45 -14.51 21.35
N GLN A 185 15.33 -14.34 20.02
CA GLN A 185 16.12 -13.38 19.25
C GLN A 185 15.44 -12.00 19.28
N ALA A 186 16.22 -10.93 19.47
CA ALA A 186 15.67 -9.58 19.63
C ALA A 186 14.93 -9.10 18.37
N GLU A 187 15.44 -9.46 17.21
CA GLU A 187 14.89 -9.17 15.88
C GLU A 187 13.54 -9.88 15.67
N TRP A 188 13.39 -11.07 16.23
CA TRP A 188 12.12 -11.81 16.21
C TRP A 188 11.05 -11.13 17.05
N ASP A 189 11.43 -10.64 18.23
CA ASP A 189 10.51 -9.87 19.09
C ASP A 189 10.13 -8.53 18.45
N ARG A 190 11.09 -7.86 17.78
CA ARG A 190 10.83 -6.65 16.97
C ARG A 190 9.81 -6.95 15.87
N LEU A 191 10.03 -8.01 15.08
CA LEU A 191 9.14 -8.38 13.98
C LEU A 191 7.72 -8.74 14.47
N ARG A 192 7.61 -9.40 15.63
CA ARG A 192 6.31 -9.65 16.28
C ARG A 192 5.65 -8.38 16.81
N GLY A 193 6.43 -7.40 17.25
CA GLY A 193 5.94 -6.08 17.65
C GLY A 193 5.27 -5.36 16.48
N LEU A 194 5.84 -5.46 15.27
CA LEU A 194 5.30 -4.82 14.06
C LEU A 194 3.93 -5.38 13.65
N LEU A 195 3.66 -6.66 13.91
CA LEU A 195 2.32 -7.26 13.73
C LEU A 195 1.25 -6.67 14.67
N ASN A 196 1.66 -5.96 15.71
CA ASN A 196 0.76 -5.29 16.65
C ASN A 196 0.69 -3.79 16.37
N HIS A 197 1.40 -3.31 15.34
CA HIS A 197 1.40 -1.91 15.00
C HIS A 197 0.02 -1.50 14.45
N PRO A 198 -0.59 -0.40 14.94
CA PRO A 198 -1.91 0.02 14.49
C PRO A 198 -2.01 0.21 12.96
N LEU A 199 -0.94 0.68 12.32
CA LEU A 199 -0.89 0.82 10.86
C LEU A 199 -0.94 -0.53 10.13
N PHE A 200 -0.31 -1.58 10.67
CA PHE A 200 -0.38 -2.91 10.06
C PHE A 200 -1.81 -3.45 10.09
N ASP A 201 -2.47 -3.34 11.25
CA ASP A 201 -3.86 -3.76 11.41
C ASP A 201 -4.80 -2.94 10.51
N TYR A 202 -4.58 -1.62 10.41
CA TYR A 202 -5.35 -0.74 9.54
C TYR A 202 -5.21 -1.11 8.06
N VAL A 203 -3.98 -1.22 7.55
CA VAL A 203 -3.72 -1.56 6.13
C VAL A 203 -4.22 -2.97 5.79
N LYS A 204 -4.15 -3.90 6.73
CA LYS A 204 -4.73 -5.23 6.55
C LYS A 204 -6.27 -5.19 6.48
N GLN A 205 -6.92 -4.42 7.35
CA GLN A 205 -8.38 -4.21 7.27
C GLN A 205 -8.76 -3.53 5.95
N TYR A 206 -7.96 -2.57 5.50
CA TYR A 206 -8.12 -1.89 4.22
C TYR A 206 -8.09 -2.89 3.05
N ARG A 207 -7.10 -3.80 2.99
CA ARG A 207 -7.10 -4.90 2.01
C ARG A 207 -8.35 -5.78 2.12
N ASP A 208 -8.69 -6.21 3.33
CA ASP A 208 -9.82 -7.13 3.54
C ASP A 208 -11.15 -6.47 3.11
N GLY A 209 -11.24 -5.15 3.23
CA GLY A 209 -12.24 -4.29 2.60
C GLY A 209 -12.28 -4.50 1.09
N PHE A 210 -11.18 -4.20 0.39
CA PHE A 210 -11.06 -4.33 -1.06
C PHE A 210 -11.36 -5.73 -1.63
N VAL A 211 -10.90 -6.80 -0.95
CA VAL A 211 -10.90 -8.16 -1.50
C VAL A 211 -12.15 -8.95 -1.10
N HIS A 212 -12.73 -8.68 0.07
CA HIS A 212 -13.75 -9.56 0.66
C HIS A 212 -15.05 -8.86 1.05
N ARG A 213 -15.08 -7.54 1.18
CA ARG A 213 -16.28 -6.77 1.53
C ARG A 213 -16.59 -5.84 0.36
N ARG A 214 -17.87 -5.57 0.09
CA ARG A 214 -18.22 -4.59 -0.94
C ARG A 214 -17.57 -3.25 -0.56
N ARG A 215 -16.73 -2.70 -1.45
CA ARG A 215 -15.88 -1.51 -1.25
C ARG A 215 -16.35 -0.62 -0.09
N GLU A 216 -15.55 -0.49 0.96
CA GLU A 216 -15.86 0.48 1.99
C GLU A 216 -15.78 1.90 1.38
N PRO A 217 -16.65 2.84 1.76
CA PRO A 217 -16.73 4.15 1.11
C PRO A 217 -15.51 5.05 1.36
N ILE A 218 -14.63 4.68 2.30
CA ILE A 218 -13.30 5.29 2.47
C ILE A 218 -12.39 5.03 1.25
N GLU A 219 -12.71 4.01 0.46
CA GLU A 219 -12.00 3.53 -0.73
C GLU A 219 -12.45 4.27 -2.02
N LEU A 220 -13.32 5.28 -1.89
CA LEU A 220 -13.69 6.15 -3.00
C LEU A 220 -12.65 7.27 -3.07
N HIS A 221 -11.57 7.05 -3.83
CA HIS A 221 -10.55 8.09 -4.08
C HIS A 221 -11.21 9.35 -4.60
N GLY A 222 -11.22 10.36 -3.74
CA GLY A 222 -11.89 11.61 -4.03
C GLY A 222 -12.29 12.34 -2.76
N GLU A 223 -12.38 13.64 -2.92
CA GLU A 223 -12.65 14.61 -1.85
C GLU A 223 -14.13 14.63 -1.41
N HIS A 224 -14.95 13.73 -1.96
CA HIS A 224 -16.40 13.80 -1.84
C HIS A 224 -16.96 12.87 -0.76
N VAL A 225 -18.21 13.18 -0.44
CA VAL A 225 -19.01 12.41 0.49
C VAL A 225 -19.77 11.33 -0.29
N ALA A 226 -19.65 10.09 0.15
CA ALA A 226 -20.37 8.96 -0.39
C ALA A 226 -21.44 8.48 0.59
N VAL A 227 -22.60 8.10 0.04
CA VAL A 227 -23.62 7.37 0.79
C VAL A 227 -23.33 5.89 0.61
N TRP A 228 -22.97 5.22 1.70
CA TRP A 228 -22.79 3.77 1.71
C TRP A 228 -23.94 3.12 2.43
N ARG A 229 -24.41 1.99 1.91
CA ARG A 229 -25.39 1.13 2.55
C ARG A 229 -24.73 -0.21 2.83
N GLY A 230 -24.55 -0.50 4.12
CA GLY A 230 -24.01 -1.77 4.58
C GLY A 230 -24.95 -2.93 4.32
N GLU A 231 -24.41 -4.14 4.42
CA GLU A 231 -25.18 -5.39 4.31
C GLU A 231 -26.22 -5.53 5.43
N ASP A 232 -26.03 -4.85 6.56
CA ASP A 232 -26.99 -4.73 7.65
C ASP A 232 -28.14 -3.73 7.36
N GLY A 233 -28.18 -3.17 6.14
CA GLY A 233 -29.18 -2.20 5.71
C GLY A 233 -28.97 -0.78 6.24
N LYS A 234 -27.98 -0.55 7.10
CA LYS A 234 -27.68 0.79 7.61
C LYS A 234 -26.99 1.61 6.54
N SER A 235 -27.47 2.84 6.35
CA SER A 235 -26.82 3.81 5.48
C SER A 235 -25.99 4.80 6.29
N GLY A 236 -24.71 4.92 5.98
CA GLY A 236 -23.82 5.94 6.53
C GLY A 236 -23.39 6.94 5.46
N ILE A 237 -22.97 8.12 5.92
CA ILE A 237 -22.39 9.17 5.10
C ILE A 237 -20.90 9.19 5.43
N TYR A 238 -20.07 8.90 4.45
CA TYR A 238 -18.63 8.78 4.64
C TYR A 238 -17.91 9.78 3.73
N ARG A 239 -16.85 10.37 4.26
CA ARG A 239 -15.96 11.22 3.45
C ARG A 239 -14.79 10.37 2.98
N GLY A 240 -14.49 10.42 1.69
CA GLY A 240 -13.29 9.78 1.15
C GLY A 240 -12.03 10.33 1.83
N MET A 241 -10.98 9.51 1.89
CA MET A 241 -9.68 9.95 2.37
C MET A 241 -9.05 10.87 1.30
N ASP A 242 -8.58 12.03 1.75
CA ASP A 242 -7.85 12.97 0.89
C ASP A 242 -6.57 12.30 0.31
N PRO A 243 -6.20 12.55 -0.95
CA PRO A 243 -5.01 11.93 -1.56
C PRO A 243 -3.72 12.15 -0.76
N GLY A 244 -3.54 13.31 -0.12
CA GLY A 244 -2.38 13.58 0.74
C GLY A 244 -2.38 12.73 2.02
N MET A 245 -3.55 12.47 2.59
CA MET A 245 -3.68 11.52 3.71
C MET A 245 -3.40 10.07 3.27
N GLN A 246 -3.86 9.67 2.08
CA GLN A 246 -3.54 8.35 1.51
C GLN A 246 -2.04 8.20 1.28
N LEU A 247 -1.39 9.24 0.74
CA LEU A 247 0.06 9.26 0.55
C LEU A 247 0.80 9.14 1.89
N GLY A 248 0.40 9.92 2.89
CA GLY A 248 0.96 9.83 4.24
C GLY A 248 0.83 8.43 4.84
N LEU A 249 -0.32 7.78 4.67
CA LEU A 249 -0.52 6.39 5.11
C LEU A 249 0.48 5.44 4.45
N ALA A 250 0.70 5.54 3.14
CA ALA A 250 1.64 4.69 2.42
C ALA A 250 3.10 4.94 2.84
N VAL A 251 3.50 6.20 3.01
CA VAL A 251 4.85 6.54 3.49
C VAL A 251 5.07 6.00 4.91
N GLU A 252 4.12 6.24 5.82
CA GLU A 252 4.23 5.78 7.21
C GLU A 252 4.18 4.26 7.32
N PHE A 253 3.35 3.57 6.53
CA PHE A 253 3.36 2.11 6.48
C PHE A 253 4.71 1.56 6.02
N PHE A 254 5.33 2.19 5.02
CA PHE A 254 6.65 1.78 4.56
C PHE A 254 7.70 1.94 5.66
N ARG A 255 7.78 3.14 6.26
CA ARG A 255 8.81 3.52 7.23
C ARG A 255 8.66 2.80 8.57
N LEU A 256 7.44 2.64 9.07
CA LEU A 256 7.19 2.13 10.41
C LEU A 256 6.92 0.63 10.44
N VAL A 257 6.53 0.02 9.32
CA VAL A 257 6.16 -1.40 9.27
C VAL A 257 6.96 -2.18 8.24
N LEU A 258 6.85 -1.85 6.96
CA LEU A 258 7.41 -2.68 5.89
C LEU A 258 8.94 -2.76 5.95
N SER A 259 9.62 -1.62 5.88
CA SER A 259 11.09 -1.57 5.91
C SER A 259 11.65 -2.19 7.19
N PRO A 260 11.18 -1.81 8.41
CA PRO A 260 11.62 -2.44 9.65
C PRO A 260 11.39 -3.96 9.73
N ALA A 261 10.31 -4.47 9.13
CA ALA A 261 10.03 -5.90 9.10
C ALA A 261 10.99 -6.65 8.18
N VAL A 262 11.28 -6.08 7.01
CA VAL A 262 12.27 -6.62 6.07
C VAL A 262 13.65 -6.65 6.71
N GLU A 263 14.10 -5.54 7.30
CA GLU A 263 15.40 -5.46 7.98
C GLU A 263 15.53 -6.46 9.13
N ALA A 264 14.53 -6.53 10.01
CA ALA A 264 14.54 -7.45 11.14
C ALA A 264 14.58 -8.92 10.68
N ALA A 265 13.80 -9.28 9.66
CA ALA A 265 13.83 -10.63 9.10
C ALA A 265 15.13 -10.95 8.37
N GLY A 266 15.69 -9.99 7.63
CA GLY A 266 16.99 -10.14 6.99
C GLY A 266 18.09 -10.42 8.01
N ALA A 267 18.12 -9.65 9.11
CA ALA A 267 19.05 -9.88 10.21
C ALA A 267 18.91 -11.27 10.86
N LEU A 268 17.66 -11.74 11.09
CA LEU A 268 17.41 -13.09 11.59
C LEU A 268 18.00 -14.16 10.67
N ILE A 269 17.75 -14.05 9.37
CA ILE A 269 18.21 -15.05 8.39
C ILE A 269 19.73 -15.00 8.25
N GLY A 270 20.32 -13.81 8.18
CA GLY A 270 21.76 -13.61 8.05
C GLY A 270 22.56 -14.14 9.25
N ALA A 271 21.99 -14.09 10.46
CA ALA A 271 22.64 -14.60 11.67
C ALA A 271 22.77 -16.14 11.73
N ILE A 272 22.07 -16.87 10.86
CA ILE A 272 22.03 -18.34 10.87
C ILE A 272 22.97 -18.97 9.84
N SER A 273 23.40 -18.23 8.82
CA SER A 273 24.32 -18.77 7.82
C SER A 273 25.74 -18.89 8.41
N PRO A 274 26.42 -20.04 8.27
CA PRO A 274 27.80 -20.14 8.71
C PRO A 274 28.65 -19.12 7.92
N PRO A 275 29.70 -18.53 8.53
CA PRO A 275 30.64 -17.72 7.76
C PRO A 275 31.19 -18.57 6.63
N LEU A 276 31.24 -18.02 5.42
CA LEU A 276 31.90 -18.63 4.27
C LEU A 276 33.37 -18.88 4.66
N GLU A 277 33.74 -20.15 4.86
CA GLU A 277 35.14 -20.60 4.88
C GLU A 277 35.70 -20.71 3.46
#